data_AF-A0A6J4R2N8-F1
#
_entry.id   AF-A0A6J4R2N8-F1
#
_cell.length_a   1.000
_cell.length_b   1.000
_cell.length_c   1.000
_cell.angle_alpha   90.00
_cell.angle_beta   90.00
_cell.angle_gamma   90.00
#
_symmetry.space_group_name_H-M   'P 1'
#
loop_
_entity.id
_entity.type
_entity.pdbx_description
1 polymer ?
#
loop_
_entity_poly.entity_id
_entity_poly.type
_entity_poly.pdbx_seq_one_letter_code
_entity_poly.pdbx_strand_id
1 'polypeptide(L)'
;MYDYIHQGECYRYGVGWARIRIYPGQRPGDAPVVLCSDLPEERGDEMVERLAAEVVRDRFASGLPNLPRPVLWIEHHPSRRGRGPGRYALLTFPTYRPRLEGAGFVRRVTLGAPRREPLTPREVEILTSEQRPL
;
A
#
# COMPACT_ATOMS: atom_id res chain seq x y z
N MET A 1 10.72 3.69 -10.68
CA MET A 1 10.35 3.03 -9.41
C MET A 1 10.71 3.96 -8.27
N TYR A 2 9.80 4.18 -7.33
CA TYR A 2 10.12 4.84 -6.05
C TYR A 2 10.26 3.78 -4.97
N ASP A 3 11.17 3.99 -4.02
CA ASP A 3 11.41 3.09 -2.89
C ASP A 3 11.81 3.93 -1.68
N TYR A 4 11.02 3.89 -0.61
CA TYR A 4 11.27 4.68 0.59
C TYR A 4 10.63 4.07 1.84
N ILE A 5 11.11 4.48 3.01
CA ILE A 5 10.45 4.18 4.28
C ILE A 5 9.44 5.29 4.58
N HIS A 6 8.16 4.93 4.68
CA HIS A 6 7.10 5.84 5.09
C HIS A 6 6.98 5.82 6.62
N GLN A 7 7.03 7.00 7.22
CA GLN A 7 6.76 7.23 8.63
C GLN A 7 5.44 7.99 8.72
N GLY A 8 4.38 7.34 9.21
CA GLY A 8 3.07 8.00 9.26
C GLY A 8 3.02 9.15 10.27
N GLU A 9 2.16 10.13 10.02
CA GLU A 9 2.16 11.43 10.71
C GLU A 9 1.77 11.34 12.21
N CYS A 10 1.19 10.20 12.65
CA CYS A 10 0.61 10.06 13.99
C CYS A 10 1.26 8.99 14.89
N TYR A 11 2.39 8.38 14.50
CA TYR A 11 3.08 7.42 15.36
C TYR A 11 3.87 8.14 16.47
N ARG A 12 3.14 8.66 17.47
CA ARG A 12 3.66 9.36 18.65
C ARG A 12 4.67 8.56 19.50
N TYR A 13 4.91 7.28 19.19
CA TYR A 13 5.79 6.39 19.96
C TYR A 13 6.75 5.53 19.11
N GLY A 14 7.08 5.95 17.89
CA GLY A 14 8.29 5.44 17.22
C GLY A 14 8.25 4.02 16.63
N VAL A 15 7.08 3.40 16.44
CA VAL A 15 7.00 2.06 15.83
C VAL A 15 5.87 2.00 14.82
N GLY A 16 6.20 2.21 13.55
CA GLY A 16 5.25 2.21 12.44
C GLY A 16 5.93 2.66 11.16
N TRP A 17 6.95 1.93 10.74
CA TRP A 17 7.59 2.12 9.44
C TRP A 17 6.98 1.15 8.46
N ALA A 18 6.69 1.61 7.24
CA ALA A 18 6.37 0.72 6.14
C ALA A 18 7.31 1.06 5.00
N ARG A 19 7.93 0.05 4.38
CA ARG A 19 8.66 0.28 3.14
C ARG A 19 7.66 0.31 2.00
N ILE A 20 7.64 1.41 1.28
CA ILE A 20 6.74 1.66 0.15
C ILE A 20 7.57 1.64 -1.13
N ARG A 21 7.24 0.70 -2.01
CA ARG A 21 7.74 0.65 -3.37
C ARG A 21 6.62 0.97 -4.35
N ILE A 22 6.84 1.92 -5.25
CA ILE A 22 5.87 2.31 -6.28
C ILE A 22 6.43 1.99 -7.66
N TYR A 23 5.76 1.07 -8.33
CA TYR A 23 6.03 0.69 -9.70
C TYR A 23 5.04 1.44 -10.60
N PRO A 24 5.52 2.19 -11.61
CA PRO A 24 4.63 2.84 -12.56
C PRO A 24 3.84 1.78 -13.35
N GLY A 25 2.68 2.17 -13.88
CA GLY A 25 1.95 1.35 -14.84
C GLY A 25 2.83 1.02 -16.05
N GLN A 26 2.68 -0.18 -16.61
CA GLN A 26 3.51 -0.64 -17.73
C GLN A 26 3.23 0.15 -19.02
N ARG A 27 2.01 0.65 -19.18
CA ARG A 27 1.56 1.48 -20.30
C ARG A 27 0.89 2.76 -19.81
N PRO A 28 0.80 3.80 -20.66
CA PRO A 28 0.02 4.99 -20.34
C PRO A 28 -1.42 4.62 -19.98
N GLY A 29 -1.87 5.06 -18.79
CA GLY A 29 -3.20 4.79 -18.28
C GLY A 29 -3.33 3.55 -17.39
N ASP A 30 -2.31 2.68 -17.32
CA ASP A 30 -2.30 1.54 -16.39
C ASP A 30 -2.24 2.00 -14.93
N ALA A 31 -2.85 1.21 -14.04
CA ALA A 31 -2.76 1.44 -12.61
C ALA A 31 -1.30 1.22 -12.12
N PRO A 32 -0.73 2.13 -11.33
CA PRO A 32 0.53 1.87 -10.63
C PRO A 32 0.34 0.78 -9.57
N VAL A 33 1.42 0.07 -9.28
CA VAL A 33 1.48 -0.92 -8.21
C VAL A 33 2.21 -0.32 -7.02
N VAL A 34 1.60 -0.38 -5.85
CA VAL A 34 2.22 -0.02 -4.58
C VAL A 34 2.48 -1.29 -3.80
N LEU A 35 3.74 -1.61 -3.52
CA LEU A 35 4.13 -2.72 -2.66
C LEU A 35 4.52 -2.16 -1.29
N CYS A 36 3.72 -2.50 -0.29
CA CYS A 36 3.91 -2.14 1.10
C CYS A 36 4.47 -3.34 1.88
N SER A 37 5.71 -3.22 2.36
CA SER A 37 6.38 -4.23 3.19
C SER A 37 6.81 -3.68 4.54
N ASP A 38 7.37 -4.55 5.38
CA ASP A 38 7.91 -4.21 6.71
C ASP A 38 6.88 -3.60 7.68
N LEU A 39 5.60 -3.89 7.45
CA LEU A 39 4.53 -3.50 8.35
C LEU A 39 4.63 -4.21 9.70
N PRO A 40 4.23 -3.54 10.81
CA PRO A 40 4.10 -4.18 12.12
C PRO A 40 3.17 -5.41 12.08
N GLU A 41 3.52 -6.46 12.82
CA GLU A 41 2.72 -7.69 12.85
C GLU A 41 1.29 -7.41 13.38
N GLU A 42 1.19 -6.61 14.43
CA GLU A 42 -0.05 -6.23 15.14
C GLU A 42 -0.80 -5.03 14.52
N ARG A 43 -0.68 -4.80 13.22
CA ARG A 43 -1.38 -3.68 12.55
C ARG A 43 -2.89 -3.94 12.46
N GLY A 44 -3.69 -2.92 12.77
CA GLY A 44 -5.14 -2.90 12.51
C GLY A 44 -5.48 -2.31 11.13
N ASP A 45 -6.72 -2.50 10.69
CA ASP A 45 -7.22 -1.94 9.42
C ASP A 45 -7.08 -0.43 9.38
N GLU A 46 -7.40 0.28 10.46
CA GLU A 46 -7.21 1.74 10.58
C GLU A 46 -5.80 2.21 10.19
N MET A 47 -4.77 1.47 10.59
CA MET A 47 -3.38 1.81 10.26
C MET A 47 -3.15 1.67 8.75
N VAL A 48 -3.67 0.60 8.16
CA VAL A 48 -3.53 0.31 6.72
C VAL A 48 -4.30 1.32 5.88
N GLU A 49 -5.53 1.65 6.29
CA GLU A 49 -6.37 2.67 5.68
C GLU A 49 -5.68 4.03 5.62
N ARG A 50 -5.13 4.45 6.76
CA ARG A 50 -4.42 5.73 6.87
C ARG A 50 -3.13 5.73 6.06
N LEU A 51 -2.31 4.67 6.17
CA LEU A 51 -1.08 4.56 5.41
C LEU A 51 -1.34 4.66 3.91
N ALA A 52 -2.35 3.94 3.40
CA ALA A 52 -2.72 4.00 2.01
C ALA A 52 -3.23 5.40 1.61
N ALA A 53 -4.01 6.05 2.47
CA ALA A 53 -4.48 7.41 2.23
C ALA A 53 -3.34 8.44 2.17
N GLU A 54 -2.38 8.37 3.08
CA GLU A 54 -1.18 9.22 3.10
C GLU A 54 -0.35 9.02 1.84
N VAL A 55 -0.04 7.76 1.47
CA VAL A 55 0.71 7.47 0.25
C VAL A 55 -0.03 7.94 -1.01
N VAL A 56 -1.35 7.74 -1.10
CA VAL A 56 -2.16 8.23 -2.23
C VAL A 56 -2.12 9.76 -2.31
N ARG A 57 -2.33 10.44 -1.18
CA ARG A 57 -2.30 11.91 -1.08
C ARG A 57 -0.94 12.48 -1.52
N ASP A 58 0.15 11.89 -1.02
CA ASP A 58 1.48 12.49 -1.11
C ASP A 58 2.23 12.10 -2.40
N ARG A 59 1.97 10.90 -2.93
CA ARG A 59 2.68 10.37 -4.11
C ARG A 59 1.90 10.48 -5.41
N PHE A 60 0.59 10.68 -5.32
CA PHE A 60 -0.29 10.77 -6.48
C PHE A 60 -1.09 12.08 -6.48
N ALA A 61 -0.46 13.17 -6.05
CA ALA A 61 -1.07 14.51 -6.00
C ALA A 61 -1.54 15.04 -7.37
N SER A 62 -0.92 14.60 -8.46
CA SER A 62 -1.36 14.90 -9.84
C SER A 62 -2.61 14.11 -10.27
N GLY A 63 -3.08 13.20 -9.42
CA GLY A 63 -4.23 12.34 -9.67
C GLY A 63 -3.85 10.89 -9.94
N LEU A 64 -4.87 10.05 -9.93
CA LEU A 64 -4.79 8.63 -10.26
C LEU A 64 -5.52 8.36 -11.59
N PRO A 65 -5.18 7.28 -12.32
CA PRO A 65 -5.87 6.92 -13.56
C PRO A 65 -7.36 6.65 -13.29
N ASN A 66 -8.22 6.94 -14.29
CA ASN A 66 -9.66 6.70 -14.20
C ASN A 66 -9.99 5.22 -14.44
N LEU A 67 -9.70 4.38 -13.45
CA LEU A 67 -9.92 2.94 -13.47
C LEU A 67 -10.75 2.49 -12.26
N PRO A 68 -11.46 1.35 -12.33
CA PRO A 68 -12.15 0.77 -11.18
C PRO A 68 -11.21 0.48 -9.99
N ARG A 69 -9.98 0.05 -10.28
CA ARG A 69 -8.88 -0.10 -9.32
C ARG A 69 -7.73 0.82 -9.78
N PRO A 70 -7.73 2.09 -9.36
CA PRO A 70 -6.80 3.09 -9.88
C PRO A 70 -5.39 2.98 -9.25
N VAL A 71 -5.23 2.15 -8.22
CA VAL A 71 -3.96 1.69 -7.64
C VAL A 71 -4.10 0.21 -7.29
N LEU A 72 -3.07 -0.58 -7.59
CA LEU A 72 -2.94 -1.95 -7.09
C LEU A 72 -2.06 -1.94 -5.84
N TRP A 73 -2.69 -1.94 -4.66
CA TRP A 73 -1.99 -1.94 -3.38
C TRP A 73 -1.71 -3.36 -2.91
N ILE A 74 -0.45 -3.76 -2.85
CA ILE A 74 -0.01 -5.07 -2.40
C ILE A 74 0.60 -4.94 -1.01
N GLU A 75 0.07 -5.70 -0.06
CA GLU A 75 0.63 -5.86 1.27
C GLU A 75 1.51 -7.12 1.31
N HIS A 76 2.74 -6.99 1.81
CA HIS A 76 3.66 -8.12 1.99
C HIS A 76 3.86 -8.45 3.47
N HIS A 77 3.61 -9.72 3.80
CA HIS A 77 3.94 -10.31 5.09
C HIS A 77 5.15 -11.22 4.94
N PRO A 78 6.32 -10.85 5.50
CA PRO A 78 7.45 -11.74 5.46
C PRO A 78 7.11 -13.08 6.13
N SER A 79 7.67 -14.15 5.60
CA SER A 79 7.54 -15.47 6.22
C SER A 79 8.08 -15.45 7.64
N ARG A 80 7.42 -16.17 8.57
CA ARG A 80 7.98 -16.38 9.90
C ARG A 80 9.36 -17.03 9.77
N ARG A 81 10.36 -16.45 10.44
CA ARG A 81 11.77 -16.90 10.43
C ARG A 81 12.48 -16.79 9.07
N GLY A 82 11.97 -15.97 8.13
CA GLY A 82 12.65 -15.67 6.86
C GLY A 82 12.74 -16.84 5.87
N ARG A 83 11.92 -17.89 6.03
CA ARG A 83 11.86 -19.00 5.09
C ARG A 83 10.80 -18.78 4.01
N GLY A 84 11.26 -18.42 2.82
CA GLY A 84 10.43 -18.29 1.63
C GLY A 84 9.86 -16.88 1.41
N PRO A 85 9.04 -16.68 0.37
CA PRO A 85 8.64 -15.36 -0.10
C PRO A 85 7.61 -14.66 0.81
N GLY A 86 7.10 -15.31 1.85
CA GLY A 86 6.04 -14.77 2.69
C GLY A 86 4.65 -14.86 2.05
N ARG A 87 3.70 -14.06 2.55
CA ARG A 87 2.34 -13.95 2.00
C ARG A 87 2.14 -12.57 1.41
N TYR A 88 1.35 -12.50 0.34
CA TYR A 88 0.95 -11.24 -0.27
C TYR A 88 -0.57 -11.12 -0.28
N ALA A 89 -1.07 -9.90 -0.17
CA ALA A 89 -2.48 -9.58 -0.34
C ALA A 89 -2.65 -8.36 -1.22
N LEU A 90 -3.53 -8.44 -2.23
CA LEU A 90 -4.02 -7.28 -2.95
C LEU A 90 -5.13 -6.62 -2.12
N LEU A 91 -4.99 -5.33 -1.87
CA LEU A 91 -5.95 -4.53 -1.15
C LEU A 91 -6.77 -3.70 -2.13
N THR A 92 -8.09 -3.69 -1.89
CA THR A 92 -9.02 -2.78 -2.54
C THR A 92 -9.71 -1.93 -1.50
N PHE A 93 -9.86 -0.65 -1.80
CA PHE A 93 -10.43 0.33 -0.87
C PHE A 93 -11.80 0.82 -1.38
N PRO A 94 -12.73 1.17 -0.47
CA PRO A 94 -14.02 1.76 -0.85
C PRO A 94 -13.89 3.07 -1.63
N THR A 95 -12.80 3.81 -1.40
CA THR A 95 -12.44 4.98 -2.19
C THR A 95 -10.93 5.08 -2.37
N TYR A 96 -10.51 5.78 -3.43
CA TYR A 96 -9.11 6.14 -3.68
C TYR A 96 -8.90 7.66 -3.61
N ARG A 97 -9.87 8.40 -3.08
CA ARG A 97 -9.74 9.82 -2.76
C ARG A 97 -9.58 9.93 -1.25
N PRO A 98 -8.41 10.34 -0.73
CA PRO A 98 -8.22 10.53 0.70
C PRO A 98 -9.27 11.46 1.30
N ARG A 99 -9.86 11.06 2.43
CA ARG A 99 -10.86 11.84 3.17
C ARG A 99 -10.44 12.00 4.61
N LEU A 100 -10.88 13.10 5.25
CA LEU A 100 -10.73 13.27 6.69
C LEU A 100 -11.88 12.55 7.40
N GLU A 101 -11.53 11.73 8.39
CA GLU A 101 -12.46 11.03 9.27
C GLU A 101 -12.09 11.31 10.74
N GLY A 102 -13.09 11.36 11.63
CA GLY A 102 -12.92 11.63 13.05
C GLY A 102 -13.68 12.87 13.54
N ALA A 103 -13.87 12.98 14.86
CA ALA A 103 -14.56 14.08 15.51
C ALA A 103 -13.57 15.03 16.22
N GLY A 104 -13.89 16.33 16.22
CA GLY A 104 -13.08 17.35 16.89
C GLY A 104 -11.68 17.54 16.28
N PHE A 105 -10.65 17.62 17.13
CA PHE A 105 -9.26 17.87 16.74
C PHE A 105 -8.49 16.61 16.32
N VAL A 106 -9.08 15.43 16.44
CA VAL A 106 -8.49 14.17 15.98
C VAL A 106 -9.07 13.83 14.61
N ARG A 107 -8.46 14.37 13.56
CA ARG A 107 -8.79 14.04 12.18
C ARG A 107 -7.68 13.16 11.60
N ARG A 108 -8.06 12.05 10.97
CA ARG A 108 -7.14 11.17 10.23
C ARG A 108 -7.52 11.15 8.75
N VAL A 109 -6.55 10.98 7.87
CA VAL A 109 -6.81 10.66 6.47
C VAL A 109 -7.13 9.16 6.35
N THR A 110 -8.12 8.80 5.52
CA THR A 110 -8.50 7.40 5.28
C THR A 110 -8.99 7.19 3.84
N LEU A 111 -8.86 5.94 3.37
CA LEU A 111 -9.50 5.40 2.16
C LEU A 111 -10.71 4.48 2.49
N GLY A 112 -10.97 4.24 3.78
CA GLY A 112 -11.94 3.29 4.30
C GLY A 112 -11.42 1.85 4.33
N ALA A 113 -12.04 0.99 5.16
CA ALA A 113 -11.58 -0.38 5.42
C ALA A 113 -11.33 -1.21 4.15
N PRO A 114 -10.12 -1.78 3.98
CA PRO A 114 -9.76 -2.52 2.78
C PRO A 114 -10.38 -3.93 2.75
N ARG A 115 -10.64 -4.42 1.55
CA ARG A 115 -10.80 -5.86 1.30
C ARG A 115 -9.47 -6.44 0.85
N ARG A 116 -9.20 -7.69 1.24
CA ARG A 116 -7.94 -8.39 0.96
C ARG A 116 -8.19 -9.63 0.11
N GLU A 117 -7.49 -9.71 -1.01
CA GLU A 117 -7.46 -10.86 -1.90
C GLU A 117 -6.04 -11.45 -1.85
N PRO A 118 -5.86 -12.76 -1.62
CA PRO A 118 -4.52 -13.34 -1.59
C PRO A 118 -3.84 -13.24 -2.96
N LEU A 119 -2.54 -12.97 -2.96
CA LEU A 119 -1.69 -13.04 -4.16
C LEU A 119 -0.58 -14.07 -3.96
N THR A 120 -0.27 -14.79 -5.03
CA THR A 120 0.92 -15.63 -5.12
C THR A 120 2.17 -14.77 -5.36
N PRO A 121 3.37 -15.24 -4.96
CA PRO A 121 4.62 -14.55 -5.28
C PRO A 121 4.79 -14.29 -6.79
N ARG A 122 4.38 -15.24 -7.63
CA ARG A 122 4.45 -15.12 -9.10
C ARG A 122 3.54 -14.01 -9.65
N GLU A 123 2.34 -13.85 -9.10
CA GLU A 123 1.47 -12.74 -9.49
C GLU A 123 2.07 -11.40 -9.11
N VAL A 124 2.71 -11.30 -7.94
CA VAL A 124 3.42 -10.09 -7.52
C VAL A 124 4.58 -9.77 -8.46
N GLU A 125 5.40 -10.75 -8.83
CA GLU A 125 6.49 -10.58 -9.80
C GLU A 125 6.00 -10.06 -11.16
N ILE A 126 4.87 -10.58 -11.65
CA ILE A 126 4.24 -10.12 -12.90
C ILE A 126 3.78 -8.67 -12.77
N LEU A 127 3.14 -8.32 -11.65
CA LEU A 127 2.59 -6.98 -11.41
C LEU A 127 3.69 -5.93 -11.21
N THR A 128 4.79 -6.27 -10.54
CA THR A 128 5.89 -5.32 -10.29
C THR A 128 6.87 -5.22 -11.46
N SER A 129 6.72 -6.05 -12.49
CA SER A 129 7.69 -6.18 -13.60
C SER A 129 9.11 -6.53 -13.15
N GLU A 130 9.29 -7.00 -11.91
CA GLU A 130 10.56 -7.54 -11.44
C GLU A 130 10.71 -8.98 -11.93
N GLN A 131 11.02 -9.12 -13.23
CA GLN A 131 11.53 -10.40 -13.72
C GLN A 131 12.94 -10.59 -13.15
N ARG A 132 13.09 -11.57 -12.26
CA ARG A 132 14.41 -12.01 -11.79
C ARG A 132 15.20 -12.51 -13.01
N PRO A 133 16.41 -11.99 -13.30
CA PRO A 133 17.25 -12.60 -14.33
C PRO A 133 17.58 -14.03 -13.91
N LEU A 134 17.44 -14.96 -14.87
CA LEU A 134 17.82 -16.37 -14.75
C LEU A 134 19.31 -16.51 -14.47
#